data_AF-B8GN54-F1
#
_entry.id   AF-B8GN54-F1
#
_cell.length_a   1.000
_cell.length_b   1.000
_cell.length_c   1.000
_cell.angle_alpha   90.00
_cell.angle_beta   90.00
_cell.angle_gamma   90.00
#
_symmetry.space_group_name_H-M   'P 1'
#
loop_
_entity.id
_entity.type
_entity.pdbx_description
1 polymer ?
#
loop_
_entity_poly.entity_id
_entity_poly.type
_entity_poly.pdbx_seq_one_letter_code
_entity_poly.pdbx_strand_id
1 'polypeptide(L)'
;MVKKEIRGKRLFVLDTNVLMHDPTALFRFQEHDIYLPMVVLEELDRSKKGVSEVARNVRQVSRFVDELMADATHAEIAKGLPLVSESLAESAFGSSGRLFFQTRAMPVSLPDSLPGNTPDNTILGTALALQQERPDVDVTLVSKDINLRIKAAVIGIHAEDYYNDQVLDDVNLLYSGRCELNTDFWEQHGKRMDSWQESGRTFYRVHGPMVTQWHPNQFLYLQGEEPFTAMVREVAGEEAVIEIAGDYMNPRHTVWGINARNREQNFALNLLMDPQIDFISLVGAAGTGKTLLTLAAGLAQTLEDNLYKEIIMTRVTVPVGEDIGFLPGTEEEKMTPWMGALMDNLEVLTKSEVGGDWGRAATNDLLKSRIKIRSLNFMRGRTFLNRFIILDEAQNLTSKQMKTLITPRRPRHQGGMPGQHRPDRHAVSHRDHLRPDLRGRPLQGLGPQRPHHPHPGRTFTAGGLRVGDAVRME
;
A
#
# COMPACT_ATOMS: atom_id res chain seq x y z
N MET A 1 28.79 -3.67 19.98
CA MET A 1 28.24 -4.90 20.57
C MET A 1 28.76 -6.06 19.75
N VAL A 2 29.41 -7.02 20.40
CA VAL A 2 29.91 -8.25 19.76
C VAL A 2 28.68 -9.01 19.22
N LYS A 3 28.64 -9.28 17.92
CA LYS A 3 27.60 -10.13 17.30
C LYS A 3 27.80 -11.55 17.85
N LYS A 4 26.91 -12.01 18.74
CA LYS A 4 26.84 -13.42 19.11
C LYS A 4 26.42 -14.17 17.85
N GLU A 5 27.27 -15.06 17.32
CA GLU A 5 26.86 -15.97 16.26
C GLU A 5 25.86 -16.96 16.83
N ILE A 6 24.58 -16.72 16.56
CA ILE A 6 23.46 -17.56 16.99
C ILE A 6 23.27 -18.64 15.93
N ARG A 7 23.41 -19.92 16.32
CA ARG A 7 23.18 -21.09 15.46
C ARG A 7 21.88 -21.77 15.87
N GLY A 8 20.79 -21.56 15.12
CA GLY A 8 19.54 -22.30 15.30
C GLY A 8 18.27 -21.45 15.33
N LYS A 9 17.15 -22.07 15.69
CA LYS A 9 15.81 -21.46 15.78
C LYS A 9 15.72 -20.55 17.02
N ARG A 10 15.27 -19.30 16.83
CA ARG A 10 15.20 -18.26 17.87
C ARG A 10 13.79 -18.15 18.43
N LEU A 11 13.69 -17.60 19.65
CA LEU A 11 12.42 -17.16 20.25
C LEU A 11 12.44 -15.64 20.40
N PHE A 12 11.60 -14.96 19.63
CA PHE A 12 11.48 -13.51 19.66
C PHE A 12 10.39 -13.07 20.63
N VAL A 13 10.76 -12.27 21.63
CA VAL A 13 9.80 -11.59 22.51
C VAL A 13 9.51 -10.22 21.90
N LEU A 14 8.25 -9.97 21.53
CA LEU A 14 7.87 -8.70 20.90
C LEU A 14 7.39 -7.68 21.92
N ASP A 15 7.78 -6.42 21.69
CA ASP A 15 7.25 -5.24 22.36
C ASP A 15 5.96 -4.74 21.67
N THR A 16 5.03 -4.19 22.44
CA THR A 16 3.79 -3.55 21.97
C THR A 16 4.05 -2.49 20.90
N ASN A 17 5.11 -1.69 21.06
CA ASN A 17 5.44 -0.63 20.08
C ASN A 17 5.73 -1.19 18.69
N VAL A 18 6.27 -2.41 18.60
CA VAL A 18 6.53 -3.06 17.31
C VAL A 18 5.19 -3.32 16.61
N LEU A 19 4.24 -3.94 17.30
CA LEU A 19 2.92 -4.31 16.78
C LEU A 19 2.01 -3.10 16.53
N MET A 20 2.09 -2.06 17.36
CA MET A 20 1.34 -0.81 17.18
C MET A 20 1.76 -0.04 15.92
N HIS A 21 3.03 -0.15 15.53
CA HIS A 21 3.55 0.50 14.33
C HIS A 21 3.51 -0.39 13.10
N ASP A 22 3.59 -1.72 13.25
CA ASP A 22 3.55 -2.68 12.16
C ASP A 22 2.78 -3.95 12.55
N PRO A 23 1.52 -4.10 12.10
CA PRO A 23 0.73 -5.29 12.43
C PRO A 23 1.28 -6.57 11.77
N THR A 24 2.05 -6.43 10.68
CA THR A 24 2.62 -7.58 9.95
C THR A 24 3.86 -8.16 10.64
N ALA A 25 4.35 -7.52 11.70
CA ALA A 25 5.50 -8.01 12.47
C ALA A 25 5.32 -9.46 12.95
N LEU A 26 4.10 -9.91 13.23
CA LEU A 26 3.81 -11.31 13.61
C LEU A 26 4.23 -12.35 12.56
N PHE A 27 4.33 -11.97 11.29
CA PHE A 27 4.62 -12.90 10.19
C PHE A 27 6.03 -12.75 9.62
N ARG A 28 6.82 -11.79 10.13
CA ARG A 28 8.12 -11.42 9.55
C ARG A 28 9.31 -12.23 10.07
N PHE A 29 9.10 -13.05 11.08
CA PHE A 29 10.17 -13.82 11.72
C PHE A 29 10.39 -15.21 11.11
N GLN A 30 9.78 -15.51 9.94
CA GLN A 30 10.02 -16.69 9.11
C GLN A 30 9.98 -18.01 9.91
N GLU A 31 11.10 -18.76 9.95
CA GLU A 31 11.23 -20.04 10.65
C GLU A 31 11.34 -19.93 12.18
N HIS A 32 11.30 -18.72 12.75
CA HIS A 32 11.51 -18.49 14.19
C HIS A 32 10.22 -18.34 14.98
N ASP A 33 10.28 -18.73 16.25
CA ASP A 33 9.12 -18.65 17.14
C ASP A 33 8.96 -17.25 17.72
N ILE A 34 7.71 -16.84 17.95
CA ILE A 34 7.35 -15.56 18.53
C ILE A 34 6.69 -15.81 19.88
N TYR A 35 7.01 -15.00 20.87
CA TYR A 35 6.40 -14.99 22.18
C TYR A 35 5.78 -13.63 22.48
N LEU A 36 4.49 -13.61 22.81
CA LEU A 36 3.75 -12.42 23.21
C LEU A 36 3.48 -12.42 24.72
N PRO A 37 4.12 -11.51 25.48
CA PRO A 37 3.75 -11.24 26.86
C PRO A 37 2.29 -10.77 26.98
N MET A 38 1.58 -11.14 28.05
CA MET A 38 0.18 -10.72 28.24
C MET A 38 0.04 -9.20 28.34
N VAL A 39 1.03 -8.54 28.93
CA VAL A 39 1.06 -7.07 29.04
C VAL A 39 1.01 -6.39 27.67
N VAL A 40 1.55 -7.01 26.63
CA VAL A 40 1.49 -6.48 25.26
C VAL A 40 0.05 -6.51 24.74
N LEU A 41 -0.68 -7.59 24.98
CA LEU A 41 -2.09 -7.68 24.60
C LEU A 41 -2.95 -6.66 25.37
N GLU A 42 -2.66 -6.43 26.65
CA GLU A 42 -3.36 -5.41 27.44
C GLU A 42 -3.11 -3.99 26.89
N GLU A 43 -1.88 -3.67 26.50
CA GLU A 43 -1.53 -2.38 25.93
C GLU A 43 -2.12 -2.16 24.53
N LEU A 44 -2.18 -3.23 23.72
CA LEU A 44 -2.90 -3.21 22.45
C LEU A 44 -4.39 -2.92 22.68
N ASP A 45 -5.06 -3.60 23.61
CA ASP A 45 -6.49 -3.36 23.86
C ASP A 45 -6.78 -1.91 24.32
N ARG A 46 -5.94 -1.36 25.20
CA ARG A 46 -6.04 0.05 25.62
C ARG A 46 -5.88 1.02 24.44
N SER A 47 -5.05 0.66 23.47
CA SER A 47 -4.72 1.49 22.30
C SER A 47 -5.68 1.29 21.11
N LYS A 48 -6.70 0.43 21.26
CA LYS A 48 -7.67 0.08 20.21
C LYS A 48 -8.69 1.21 19.91
N LYS A 49 -8.83 2.18 20.81
CA LYS A 49 -9.83 3.25 20.72
C LYS A 49 -9.33 4.42 19.89
N GLY A 50 -10.17 4.89 18.96
CA GLY A 50 -9.92 6.09 18.16
C GLY A 50 -9.71 5.80 16.65
N VAL A 51 -9.38 6.87 15.92
CA VAL A 51 -9.20 6.86 14.45
C VAL A 51 -7.73 7.02 14.03
N SER A 52 -6.79 6.94 14.97
CA SER A 52 -5.36 7.05 14.68
C SER A 52 -4.87 5.83 13.88
N GLU A 53 -3.77 6.02 13.15
CA GLU A 53 -3.07 4.93 12.44
C GLU A 53 -2.66 3.81 13.40
N VAL A 54 -2.20 4.18 14.60
CA VAL A 54 -1.90 3.25 15.69
C VAL A 54 -3.15 2.43 16.08
N ALA A 55 -4.30 3.07 16.30
CA ALA A 55 -5.55 2.36 16.62
C ALA A 55 -6.06 1.48 15.46
N ARG A 56 -5.77 1.84 14.21
CA ARG A 56 -6.03 0.98 13.04
C ARG A 56 -5.13 -0.26 13.05
N ASN A 57 -3.83 -0.07 13.25
CA ASN A 57 -2.85 -1.16 13.30
C ASN A 57 -3.14 -2.13 14.44
N VAL A 58 -3.45 -1.61 15.63
CA VAL A 58 -3.90 -2.40 16.78
C VAL A 58 -5.11 -3.26 16.43
N ARG A 59 -6.13 -2.70 15.77
CA ARG A 59 -7.30 -3.47 15.31
C ARG A 59 -6.92 -4.57 14.32
N GLN A 60 -5.94 -4.31 13.45
CA GLN A 60 -5.44 -5.31 12.51
C GLN A 60 -4.68 -6.43 13.22
N VAL A 61 -3.84 -6.11 14.22
CA VAL A 61 -3.18 -7.12 15.07
C VAL A 61 -4.22 -7.99 15.78
N SER A 62 -5.28 -7.37 16.34
CA SER A 62 -6.36 -8.15 16.97
C SER A 62 -7.03 -9.12 15.99
N ARG A 63 -7.27 -8.70 14.74
CA ARG A 63 -7.84 -9.58 13.71
C ARG A 63 -6.92 -10.74 13.36
N PHE A 64 -5.64 -10.48 13.16
CA PHE A 64 -4.66 -11.55 12.88
C PHE A 64 -4.57 -12.55 14.03
N VAL A 65 -4.58 -12.07 15.28
CA VAL A 65 -4.59 -12.98 16.44
C VAL A 65 -5.90 -13.77 16.51
N ASP A 66 -7.04 -13.14 16.23
CA ASP A 66 -8.36 -13.79 16.22
C ASP A 66 -8.45 -14.87 15.12
N GLU A 67 -7.96 -14.57 13.91
CA GLU A 67 -7.85 -15.52 12.80
C GLU A 67 -6.97 -16.72 13.15
N LEU A 68 -5.81 -16.50 13.77
CA LEU A 68 -4.94 -17.58 14.24
C LEU A 68 -5.59 -18.43 15.36
N MET A 69 -6.54 -17.86 16.10
CA MET A 69 -7.22 -18.51 17.22
C MET A 69 -8.55 -19.17 16.85
N ALA A 70 -9.14 -18.84 15.69
CA ALA A 70 -10.53 -19.17 15.34
C ALA A 70 -10.89 -20.66 15.50
N ASP A 71 -9.98 -21.56 15.13
CA ASP A 71 -10.16 -23.02 15.21
C ASP A 71 -9.25 -23.70 16.23
N ALA A 72 -8.52 -22.93 17.06
CA ALA A 72 -7.51 -23.47 17.96
C ALA A 72 -8.07 -23.86 19.34
N THR A 73 -7.82 -25.09 19.77
CA THR A 73 -8.13 -25.54 21.13
C THR A 73 -7.16 -24.96 22.15
N HIS A 74 -7.55 -24.93 23.43
CA HIS A 74 -6.69 -24.48 24.53
C HIS A 74 -5.35 -25.24 24.58
N ALA A 75 -5.36 -26.55 24.28
CA ALA A 75 -4.17 -27.38 24.24
C ALA A 75 -3.23 -27.02 23.07
N GLU A 76 -3.79 -26.53 21.95
CA GLU A 76 -3.02 -26.07 20.78
C GLU A 76 -2.43 -24.68 21.02
N ILE A 77 -3.19 -23.76 21.62
CA ILE A 77 -2.69 -22.44 22.05
C ILE A 77 -1.49 -22.62 22.98
N ALA A 78 -1.54 -23.56 23.93
CA ALA A 78 -0.44 -23.85 24.84
C ALA A 78 0.81 -24.42 24.12
N LYS A 79 0.64 -25.12 22.99
CA LYS A 79 1.72 -25.65 22.15
C LYS A 79 2.23 -24.64 21.11
N GLY A 80 1.68 -23.43 21.10
CA GLY A 80 1.95 -22.37 20.14
C GLY A 80 1.21 -22.58 18.83
N LEU A 81 0.61 -21.49 18.33
CA LEU A 81 -0.15 -21.46 17.09
C LEU A 81 0.80 -21.36 15.89
N PRO A 82 0.58 -22.11 14.81
CA PRO A 82 1.40 -21.99 13.62
C PRO A 82 1.22 -20.59 13.00
N LEU A 83 2.31 -19.90 12.70
CA LEU A 83 2.29 -18.61 11.98
C LEU A 83 2.15 -18.88 10.48
N VAL A 84 1.04 -19.50 10.09
CA VAL A 84 0.65 -19.72 8.70
C VAL A 84 -0.43 -18.69 8.40
N SER A 85 -0.17 -17.77 7.48
CA SER A 85 -1.25 -16.98 6.90
C SER A 85 -1.74 -17.69 5.65
N GLU A 86 -3.04 -18.01 5.58
CA GLU A 86 -3.67 -18.49 4.33
C GLU A 86 -3.52 -17.46 3.20
N SER A 87 -3.36 -16.17 3.52
CA SER A 87 -3.07 -15.12 2.53
C SER A 87 -1.62 -15.10 2.03
N LEU A 88 -0.72 -15.91 2.62
CA LEU A 88 0.71 -16.00 2.28
C LEU A 88 1.12 -17.42 1.83
N ALA A 89 0.16 -18.33 1.72
CA ALA A 89 0.37 -19.77 1.52
C ALA A 89 0.95 -20.17 0.14
N GLU A 90 1.15 -19.22 -0.78
CA GLU A 90 1.78 -19.48 -2.08
C GLU A 90 3.32 -19.39 -2.07
N SER A 91 3.93 -19.00 -0.94
CA SER A 91 5.38 -18.93 -0.83
C SER A 91 5.99 -20.25 -0.30
N ALA A 92 6.88 -20.84 -1.09
CA ALA A 92 7.49 -22.15 -0.91
C ALA A 92 8.52 -22.24 0.27
N PHE A 93 8.12 -21.86 1.48
CA PHE A 93 8.95 -22.04 2.68
C PHE A 93 8.33 -23.08 3.63
N GLY A 94 8.91 -24.28 3.63
CA GLY A 94 8.42 -25.47 4.33
C GLY A 94 8.52 -25.48 5.87
N SER A 95 8.65 -24.33 6.55
CA SER A 95 8.53 -24.26 8.01
C SER A 95 8.23 -22.83 8.49
N SER A 96 6.98 -22.56 8.86
CA SER A 96 6.63 -21.34 9.59
C SER A 96 6.89 -21.51 11.09
N GLY A 97 7.34 -20.44 11.73
CA GLY A 97 7.45 -20.36 13.18
C GLY A 97 6.11 -20.48 13.91
N ARG A 98 6.14 -20.52 15.24
CA ARG A 98 4.93 -20.56 16.07
C ARG A 98 4.79 -19.33 16.97
N LEU A 99 3.55 -18.90 17.17
CA LEU A 99 3.15 -17.86 18.09
C LEU A 99 2.78 -18.45 19.46
N PHE A 100 3.49 -18.05 20.50
CA PHE A 100 3.25 -18.42 21.88
C PHE A 100 2.70 -17.22 22.66
N PHE A 101 1.74 -17.48 23.54
CA PHE A 101 1.23 -16.50 24.49
C PHE A 101 1.72 -16.82 25.89
N GLN A 102 1.87 -15.79 26.71
CA GLN A 102 2.11 -15.98 28.13
C GLN A 102 0.86 -16.53 28.84
N THR A 103 0.85 -17.83 29.12
CA THR A 103 -0.27 -18.52 29.78
C THR A 103 -0.08 -18.70 31.29
N ARG A 104 1.12 -18.42 31.81
CA ARG A 104 1.47 -18.58 33.23
C ARG A 104 2.21 -17.35 33.77
N ALA A 105 2.07 -17.12 35.08
CA ALA A 105 2.92 -16.18 35.78
C ALA A 105 4.36 -16.70 35.82
N MET A 106 5.31 -15.83 35.47
CA MET A 106 6.74 -16.12 35.46
C MET A 106 7.42 -15.19 36.47
N PRO A 107 7.49 -15.58 37.75
CA PRO A 107 8.08 -14.72 38.77
C PRO A 107 9.60 -14.70 38.61
N VAL A 108 10.13 -13.59 38.09
CA VAL A 108 11.57 -13.31 38.04
C VAL A 108 11.83 -11.97 38.71
N SER A 109 12.81 -11.96 39.61
CA SER A 109 13.28 -10.73 40.24
C SER A 109 14.23 -10.02 39.28
N LEU A 110 13.77 -8.91 38.71
CA LEU A 110 14.68 -7.97 38.05
C LEU A 110 15.52 -7.25 39.11
N PRO A 111 16.74 -6.78 38.76
CA PRO A 111 17.53 -5.94 39.65
C PRO A 111 16.75 -4.70 40.13
N ASP A 112 16.76 -4.43 41.43
CA ASP A 112 16.09 -3.27 42.05
C ASP A 112 16.59 -1.92 41.49
N SER A 113 17.73 -1.92 40.82
CA SER A 113 18.37 -0.76 40.20
C SER A 113 17.81 -0.39 38.82
N LEU A 114 16.78 -1.07 38.30
CA LEU A 114 16.20 -0.77 36.98
C LEU A 114 15.12 0.31 37.06
N PRO A 115 15.38 1.54 36.58
CA PRO A 115 14.37 2.58 36.51
C PRO A 115 13.37 2.29 35.38
N GLY A 116 12.06 2.45 35.60
CA GLY A 116 11.10 2.30 34.51
C GLY A 116 9.63 2.13 34.88
N ASN A 117 8.82 2.10 33.82
CA ASN A 117 7.38 1.89 33.86
C ASN A 117 7.06 0.40 34.05
N THR A 118 5.92 0.08 34.67
CA THR A 118 5.51 -1.31 34.99
C THR A 118 5.46 -2.25 33.77
N PRO A 119 5.00 -1.81 32.57
CA PRO A 119 4.93 -2.67 31.39
C PRO A 119 6.28 -3.10 30.82
N ASP A 120 7.21 -2.17 30.61
CA ASP A 120 8.59 -2.45 30.15
C ASP A 120 9.26 -3.50 31.02
N ASN A 121 9.16 -3.34 32.34
CA ASN A 121 9.76 -4.25 33.30
C ASN A 121 9.09 -5.62 33.25
N THR A 122 7.79 -5.69 32.97
CA THR A 122 7.08 -6.96 32.78
C THR A 122 7.56 -7.68 31.52
N ILE A 123 7.76 -6.96 30.41
CA ILE A 123 8.30 -7.53 29.16
C ILE A 123 9.73 -8.07 29.39
N LEU A 124 10.58 -7.28 30.04
CA LEU A 124 11.96 -7.68 30.38
C LEU A 124 12.00 -8.89 31.32
N GLY A 125 11.13 -8.91 32.34
CA GLY A 125 11.00 -10.04 33.27
C GLY A 125 10.58 -11.32 32.57
N THR A 126 9.62 -11.24 31.66
CA THR A 126 9.18 -12.38 30.82
C THR A 126 10.31 -12.88 29.92
N ALA A 127 11.04 -12.00 29.25
CA ALA A 127 12.16 -12.39 28.40
C ALA A 127 13.30 -13.05 29.21
N LEU A 128 13.58 -12.55 30.42
CA LEU A 128 14.59 -13.14 31.31
C LEU A 128 14.15 -14.53 31.81
N ALA A 129 12.87 -14.67 32.18
CA ALA A 129 12.31 -15.96 32.60
C ALA A 129 12.43 -17.02 31.50
N LEU A 130 12.07 -16.64 30.27
CA LEU A 130 12.19 -17.54 29.11
C LEU A 130 13.64 -17.96 28.84
N GLN A 131 14.60 -17.04 29.01
CA GLN A 131 16.02 -17.35 28.86
C GLN A 131 16.51 -18.35 29.93
N GLN A 132 15.98 -18.28 31.15
CA GLN A 132 16.32 -19.21 32.24
C GLN A 132 15.63 -20.57 32.09
N GLU A 133 14.37 -20.59 31.66
CA GLU A 133 13.58 -21.81 31.48
C GLU A 133 14.00 -22.61 30.23
N ARG A 134 14.45 -21.92 29.18
CA ARG A 134 14.87 -22.52 27.90
C ARG A 134 16.31 -22.15 27.54
N PRO A 135 17.32 -22.69 28.25
CA PRO A 135 18.73 -22.42 27.95
C PRO A 135 19.19 -22.95 26.59
N ASP A 136 18.39 -23.82 25.98
CA ASP A 136 18.56 -24.41 24.65
C ASP A 136 18.07 -23.51 23.50
N VAL A 137 17.35 -22.42 23.80
CA VAL A 137 16.81 -21.49 22.81
C VAL A 137 17.39 -20.09 23.00
N ASP A 138 17.88 -19.49 21.93
CA ASP A 138 18.30 -18.08 21.98
C ASP A 138 17.06 -17.16 22.00
N VAL A 139 16.78 -16.61 23.18
CA VAL A 139 15.72 -15.63 23.42
C VAL A 139 16.21 -14.23 23.07
N THR A 140 15.45 -13.53 22.22
CA THR A 140 15.76 -12.18 21.75
C THR A 140 14.58 -11.26 21.96
N LEU A 141 14.79 -10.13 22.63
CA LEU A 141 13.82 -9.05 22.70
C LEU A 141 13.86 -8.19 21.42
N VAL A 142 12.70 -7.96 20.81
CA VAL A 142 12.58 -7.09 19.63
C VAL A 142 11.75 -5.87 20.00
N SER A 143 12.35 -4.69 19.89
CA SER A 143 11.71 -3.42 20.26
C SER A 143 12.19 -2.28 19.37
N LYS A 144 11.33 -1.28 19.14
CA LYS A 144 11.69 0.01 18.53
C LYS A 144 12.23 1.03 19.55
N ASP A 145 12.03 0.81 20.85
CA ASP A 145 12.49 1.73 21.89
C ASP A 145 13.95 1.44 22.29
N ILE A 146 14.82 2.41 22.07
CA ILE A 146 16.24 2.34 22.46
C ILE A 146 16.42 2.14 23.97
N ASN A 147 15.56 2.72 24.80
CA ASN A 147 15.64 2.61 26.26
C ASN A 147 15.36 1.19 26.72
N LEU A 148 14.33 0.55 26.13
CA LEU A 148 14.00 -0.84 26.44
C LEU A 148 15.14 -1.78 26.03
N ARG A 149 15.76 -1.56 24.87
CA ARG A 149 16.93 -2.35 24.42
C ARG A 149 18.16 -2.15 25.29
N ILE A 150 18.43 -0.93 25.77
CA ILE A 150 19.53 -0.67 26.71
C ILE A 150 19.30 -1.42 28.02
N LYS A 151 18.07 -1.36 28.57
CA LYS A 151 17.71 -2.11 29.80
C LYS A 151 17.90 -3.61 29.61
N ALA A 152 17.44 -4.17 28.50
CA ALA A 152 17.62 -5.58 28.15
C ALA A 152 19.10 -5.98 28.11
N ALA A 153 19.95 -5.17 27.47
CA ALA A 153 21.38 -5.42 27.42
C ALA A 153 22.04 -5.38 28.82
N VAL A 154 21.60 -4.50 29.71
CA VAL A 154 22.09 -4.40 31.10
C VAL A 154 21.78 -5.67 31.90
N ILE A 155 20.62 -6.29 31.67
CA ILE A 155 20.23 -7.54 32.35
C ILE A 155 20.67 -8.81 31.61
N GLY A 156 21.48 -8.68 30.55
CA GLY A 156 22.01 -9.82 29.82
C GLY A 156 21.06 -10.47 28.80
N ILE A 157 19.94 -9.80 28.48
CA ILE A 157 19.04 -10.23 27.40
C ILE A 157 19.53 -9.63 26.09
N HIS A 158 19.63 -10.47 25.05
CA HIS A 158 19.93 -10.00 23.71
C HIS A 158 18.74 -9.23 23.15
N ALA A 159 18.97 -8.00 22.69
CA ALA A 159 17.93 -7.13 22.17
C ALA A 159 18.27 -6.60 20.78
N GLU A 160 17.29 -6.64 19.89
CA GLU A 160 17.40 -6.22 18.50
C GLU A 160 16.42 -5.08 18.21
N ASP A 161 16.89 -4.12 17.42
CA ASP A 161 16.04 -3.06 16.91
C ASP A 161 15.13 -3.62 15.81
N TYR A 162 13.85 -3.27 15.87
CA TYR A 162 12.93 -3.59 14.81
C TYR A 162 13.06 -2.55 13.69
N TYR A 163 13.91 -2.87 12.71
CA TYR A 163 13.99 -2.12 11.46
C TYR A 163 12.97 -2.68 10.47
N ASN A 164 11.99 -1.85 10.10
CA ASN A 164 11.17 -2.11 8.94
C ASN A 164 11.66 -1.21 7.79
N ASP A 165 12.84 -1.55 7.26
CA ASP A 165 13.32 -1.02 5.97
C ASP A 165 12.91 -1.93 4.80
N GLN A 166 12.18 -3.01 5.08
CA GLN A 166 11.48 -3.77 4.05
C GLN A 166 10.17 -3.04 3.72
N VAL A 167 10.25 -2.20 2.67
CA VAL A 167 9.15 -2.09 1.70
C VAL A 167 8.51 -3.47 1.62
N LEU A 168 7.22 -3.60 1.95
CA LEU A 168 6.49 -4.87 2.02
C LEU A 168 7.07 -5.89 1.03
N ASP A 169 7.89 -6.83 1.52
CA ASP A 169 8.58 -7.78 0.62
C ASP A 169 7.55 -8.69 -0.07
N ASP A 170 6.36 -8.81 0.52
CA ASP A 170 5.20 -9.44 -0.08
C ASP A 170 4.17 -8.40 -0.54
N VAL A 171 4.24 -8.05 -1.82
CA VAL A 171 3.16 -7.36 -2.55
C VAL A 171 1.83 -8.13 -2.44
N ASN A 172 1.88 -9.42 -2.12
CA ASN A 172 0.72 -10.27 -1.82
C ASN A 172 -0.10 -9.78 -0.62
N LEU A 173 0.50 -9.02 0.31
CA LEU A 173 -0.21 -8.42 1.46
C LEU A 173 -0.91 -7.11 1.10
N LEU A 174 -0.65 -6.55 -0.09
CA LEU A 174 -1.30 -5.34 -0.55
C LEU A 174 -2.66 -5.66 -1.16
N TYR A 175 -3.59 -4.73 -0.99
CA TYR A 175 -4.92 -4.82 -1.59
C TYR A 175 -4.79 -5.00 -3.12
N SER A 176 -5.35 -6.09 -3.64
CA SER A 176 -5.18 -6.51 -5.03
C SER A 176 -5.98 -5.67 -6.03
N GLY A 177 -7.02 -4.96 -5.56
CA GLY A 177 -7.96 -4.27 -6.45
C GLY A 177 -9.00 -5.16 -7.10
N ARG A 178 -8.96 -6.49 -6.86
CA ARG A 178 -9.82 -7.47 -7.53
C ARG A 178 -10.44 -8.46 -6.54
N CYS A 179 -11.64 -8.93 -6.84
CA CYS A 179 -12.33 -10.02 -6.16
C CYS A 179 -12.81 -11.03 -7.19
N GLU A 180 -12.51 -12.31 -6.96
CA GLU A 180 -13.14 -13.39 -7.71
C GLU A 180 -14.56 -13.61 -7.18
N LEU A 181 -15.52 -13.75 -8.09
CA LEU A 181 -16.89 -14.12 -7.78
C LEU A 181 -17.03 -15.64 -7.81
N ASN A 182 -17.93 -16.18 -7.01
CA ASN A 182 -18.26 -17.61 -7.04
C ASN A 182 -18.91 -18.01 -8.37
N THR A 183 -18.70 -19.24 -8.81
CA THR A 183 -19.23 -19.78 -10.08
C THR A 183 -20.76 -19.74 -10.17
N ASP A 184 -21.45 -19.80 -9.02
CA ASP A 184 -22.91 -19.75 -8.91
C ASP A 184 -23.47 -18.32 -8.79
N PHE A 185 -22.64 -17.28 -8.97
CA PHE A 185 -23.03 -15.88 -8.85
C PHE A 185 -24.28 -15.53 -9.66
N TRP A 186 -24.33 -15.95 -10.94
CA TRP A 186 -25.48 -15.68 -11.80
C TRP A 186 -26.73 -16.46 -11.39
N GLU A 187 -26.57 -17.68 -10.87
CA GLU A 187 -27.70 -18.49 -10.41
C GLU A 187 -28.33 -17.92 -9.14
N GLN A 188 -27.50 -17.43 -8.22
CA GLN A 188 -27.93 -16.84 -6.95
C GLN A 188 -28.55 -15.45 -7.14
N HIS A 189 -27.96 -14.61 -7.98
CA HIS A 189 -28.31 -13.18 -8.06
C HIS A 189 -29.07 -12.79 -9.33
N GLY A 190 -28.92 -13.53 -10.44
CA GLY A 190 -29.43 -13.14 -11.76
C GLY A 190 -30.94 -12.93 -11.82
N LYS A 191 -31.73 -13.65 -11.00
CA LYS A 191 -33.20 -13.52 -10.99
C LYS A 191 -33.72 -12.21 -10.37
N ARG A 192 -32.92 -11.54 -9.53
CA ARG A 192 -33.32 -10.30 -8.82
C ARG A 192 -32.43 -9.11 -9.20
N MET A 193 -31.65 -9.25 -10.25
CA MET A 193 -30.67 -8.25 -10.64
C MET A 193 -31.31 -7.26 -11.62
N ASP A 194 -31.38 -5.99 -11.21
CA ASP A 194 -31.74 -4.93 -12.15
C ASP A 194 -30.56 -4.69 -13.11
N SER A 195 -30.84 -4.55 -14.41
CA SER A 195 -29.86 -4.12 -15.40
C SER A 195 -30.35 -2.91 -16.16
N TRP A 196 -29.45 -1.98 -16.46
CA TRP A 196 -29.76 -0.83 -17.30
C TRP A 196 -28.54 -0.39 -18.09
N GLN A 197 -28.78 0.43 -19.12
CA GLN A 197 -27.72 1.06 -19.89
C GLN A 197 -27.80 2.57 -19.75
N GLU A 198 -26.66 3.21 -19.51
CA GLU A 198 -26.53 4.65 -19.44
C GLU A 198 -25.27 5.09 -20.18
N SER A 199 -25.41 6.01 -21.14
CA SER A 199 -24.30 6.51 -21.96
C SER A 199 -23.44 5.42 -22.62
N GLY A 200 -24.08 4.33 -23.08
CA GLY A 200 -23.40 3.18 -23.70
C GLY A 200 -22.68 2.24 -22.73
N ARG A 201 -22.81 2.47 -21.42
CA ARG A 201 -22.27 1.61 -20.36
C ARG A 201 -23.39 0.77 -19.78
N THR A 202 -23.08 -0.48 -19.44
CA THR A 202 -24.04 -1.42 -18.85
C THR A 202 -23.79 -1.53 -17.36
N PHE A 203 -24.86 -1.40 -16.59
CA PHE A 203 -24.84 -1.46 -15.14
C PHE A 203 -25.75 -2.56 -14.63
N TYR A 204 -25.38 -3.11 -13.47
CA TYR A 204 -26.17 -4.07 -12.73
C TYR A 204 -26.28 -3.65 -11.28
N ARG A 205 -27.45 -3.88 -10.68
CA ARG A 205 -27.67 -3.75 -9.24
C ARG A 205 -27.65 -5.12 -8.60
N VAL A 206 -26.71 -5.32 -7.68
CA VAL A 206 -26.51 -6.57 -6.96
C VAL A 206 -26.92 -6.37 -5.50
N HIS A 207 -27.68 -7.33 -4.97
CA HIS A 207 -28.11 -7.36 -3.59
C HIS A 207 -27.53 -8.58 -2.86
N GLY A 208 -27.10 -8.39 -1.62
CA GLY A 208 -26.72 -9.47 -0.70
C GLY A 208 -25.64 -9.08 0.31
N PRO A 209 -25.41 -9.93 1.32
CA PRO A 209 -24.45 -9.65 2.40
C PRO A 209 -23.00 -9.56 1.89
N MET A 210 -22.64 -10.25 0.80
CA MET A 210 -21.29 -10.21 0.21
C MET A 210 -20.88 -8.81 -0.25
N VAL A 211 -21.86 -8.00 -0.65
CA VAL A 211 -21.65 -6.64 -1.16
C VAL A 211 -21.07 -5.72 -0.09
N THR A 212 -21.33 -6.00 1.19
CA THR A 212 -20.83 -5.19 2.31
C THR A 212 -19.31 -5.19 2.41
N GLN A 213 -18.65 -6.18 1.82
CA GLN A 213 -17.19 -6.31 1.78
C GLN A 213 -16.57 -5.63 0.57
N TRP A 214 -17.37 -5.20 -0.41
CA TRP A 214 -16.86 -4.57 -1.63
C TRP A 214 -16.45 -3.12 -1.40
N HIS A 215 -15.60 -2.63 -2.29
CA HIS A 215 -15.12 -1.26 -2.29
C HIS A 215 -15.42 -0.57 -3.62
N PRO A 216 -15.81 0.72 -3.65
CA PRO A 216 -15.89 1.47 -4.89
C PRO A 216 -14.57 1.40 -5.66
N ASN A 217 -14.65 1.19 -6.97
CA ASN A 217 -13.58 0.96 -7.94
C ASN A 217 -12.86 -0.40 -7.84
N GLN A 218 -13.32 -1.31 -6.97
CA GLN A 218 -12.87 -2.70 -6.98
C GLN A 218 -13.37 -3.43 -8.23
N PHE A 219 -12.52 -4.26 -8.82
CA PHE A 219 -12.91 -5.14 -9.92
C PHE A 219 -13.46 -6.46 -9.40
N LEU A 220 -14.55 -6.90 -10.00
CA LEU A 220 -15.15 -8.21 -9.80
C LEU A 220 -14.95 -9.01 -11.08
N TYR A 221 -14.57 -10.27 -10.96
CA TYR A 221 -14.43 -11.14 -12.12
C TYR A 221 -14.95 -12.54 -11.86
N LEU A 222 -15.45 -13.17 -12.91
CA LEU A 222 -15.86 -14.57 -12.92
C LEU A 222 -14.99 -15.33 -13.93
N GLN A 223 -14.42 -16.45 -13.50
CA GLN A 223 -13.77 -17.40 -14.39
C GLN A 223 -14.75 -18.51 -14.76
N GLY A 224 -14.75 -18.94 -16.02
CA GLY A 224 -15.64 -20.01 -16.49
C GLY A 224 -15.96 -19.90 -17.97
N GLU A 225 -17.01 -20.62 -18.39
CA GLU A 225 -17.49 -20.64 -19.77
C GLU A 225 -18.01 -19.26 -20.23
N GLU A 226 -18.61 -18.51 -19.31
CA GLU A 226 -19.05 -17.13 -19.52
C GLU A 226 -18.20 -16.17 -18.68
N PRO A 227 -17.03 -15.73 -19.16
CA PRO A 227 -16.17 -14.83 -18.42
C PRO A 227 -16.87 -13.49 -18.22
N PHE A 228 -16.81 -12.99 -16.99
CA PHE A 228 -17.43 -11.72 -16.63
C PHE A 228 -16.41 -10.84 -15.91
N THR A 229 -16.48 -9.54 -16.18
CA THR A 229 -15.68 -8.54 -15.46
C THR A 229 -16.49 -7.28 -15.29
N ALA A 230 -16.54 -6.78 -14.07
CA ALA A 230 -17.19 -5.52 -13.72
C ALA A 230 -16.37 -4.72 -12.72
N MET A 231 -16.67 -3.45 -12.60
CA MET A 231 -16.12 -2.56 -11.59
C MET A 231 -17.24 -2.05 -10.68
N VAL A 232 -17.02 -2.12 -9.37
CA VAL A 232 -17.96 -1.61 -8.37
C VAL A 232 -17.99 -0.09 -8.44
N ARG A 233 -19.17 0.51 -8.61
CA ARG A 233 -19.33 1.98 -8.64
C ARG A 233 -19.78 2.52 -7.30
N GLU A 234 -20.77 1.88 -6.71
CA GLU A 234 -21.40 2.31 -5.47
C GLU A 234 -21.70 1.11 -4.58
N VAL A 235 -21.56 1.31 -3.27
CA VAL A 235 -21.92 0.34 -2.23
C VAL A 235 -22.74 1.07 -1.18
N ALA A 236 -23.95 0.61 -0.92
CA ALA A 236 -24.91 1.17 0.02
C ALA A 236 -25.58 0.06 0.83
N GLY A 237 -25.03 -0.27 2.00
CA GLY A 237 -25.52 -1.39 2.81
C GLY A 237 -25.31 -2.73 2.10
N GLU A 238 -26.38 -3.47 1.87
CA GLU A 238 -26.36 -4.76 1.15
C GLU A 238 -26.67 -4.62 -0.35
N GLU A 239 -26.56 -3.41 -0.90
CA GLU A 239 -26.76 -3.12 -2.32
C GLU A 239 -25.51 -2.51 -2.93
N ALA A 240 -25.16 -2.93 -4.13
CA ALA A 240 -24.11 -2.31 -4.93
C ALA A 240 -24.51 -2.17 -6.38
N VAL A 241 -23.98 -1.11 -6.99
CA VAL A 241 -24.03 -0.91 -8.44
C VAL A 241 -22.68 -1.28 -9.02
N ILE A 242 -22.69 -2.17 -10.00
CA ILE A 242 -21.50 -2.61 -10.74
C ILE A 242 -21.65 -2.22 -12.22
N GLU A 243 -20.56 -1.79 -12.85
CA GLU A 243 -20.50 -1.45 -14.27
C GLU A 243 -19.66 -2.50 -15.00
N ILE A 244 -20.10 -2.95 -16.18
CA ILE A 244 -19.26 -3.84 -17.01
C ILE A 244 -17.95 -3.12 -17.36
N ALA A 245 -16.82 -3.78 -17.08
CA ALA A 245 -15.52 -3.20 -17.39
C ALA A 245 -15.28 -3.16 -18.91
N GLY A 246 -14.63 -2.11 -19.39
CA GLY A 246 -14.17 -2.02 -20.76
C GLY A 246 -13.15 -3.12 -21.07
N ASP A 247 -13.20 -3.63 -22.30
CA ASP A 247 -12.24 -4.61 -22.81
C ASP A 247 -11.15 -3.91 -23.63
N TYR A 248 -10.07 -3.54 -22.95
CA TYR A 248 -8.84 -3.00 -23.53
C TYR A 248 -7.86 -4.10 -23.96
N MET A 249 -8.22 -5.38 -23.82
CA MET A 249 -7.46 -6.49 -24.41
C MET A 249 -7.80 -6.65 -25.90
N ASN A 250 -9.00 -6.24 -26.30
CA ASN A 250 -9.40 -6.18 -27.69
C ASN A 250 -8.55 -5.17 -28.49
N PRO A 251 -7.90 -5.60 -29.60
CA PRO A 251 -7.07 -4.71 -30.42
C PRO A 251 -7.80 -3.50 -31.02
N ARG A 252 -9.14 -3.48 -31.02
CA ARG A 252 -9.94 -2.33 -31.47
C ARG A 252 -10.09 -1.23 -30.42
N HIS A 253 -9.76 -1.52 -29.16
CA HIS A 253 -9.92 -0.61 -28.03
C HIS A 253 -8.56 -0.20 -27.45
N THR A 254 -7.59 0.11 -28.31
CA THR A 254 -6.25 0.55 -27.87
C THR A 254 -6.33 1.90 -27.16
N VAL A 255 -5.51 2.10 -26.13
CA VAL A 255 -5.24 3.42 -25.53
C VAL A 255 -3.88 3.90 -26.04
N TRP A 256 -3.86 4.96 -26.84
CA TRP A 256 -2.63 5.46 -27.49
C TRP A 256 -1.83 4.35 -28.21
N GLY A 257 -2.53 3.44 -28.91
CA GLY A 257 -1.93 2.31 -29.61
C GLY A 257 -1.47 1.15 -28.71
N ILE A 258 -1.71 1.20 -27.40
CA ILE A 258 -1.39 0.12 -26.45
C ILE A 258 -2.65 -0.66 -26.09
N ASN A 259 -2.54 -2.00 -26.12
CA ASN A 259 -3.57 -2.92 -25.62
C ASN A 259 -3.10 -3.57 -24.31
N ALA A 260 -4.06 -3.87 -23.44
CA ALA A 260 -3.82 -4.73 -22.29
C ALA A 260 -3.49 -6.15 -22.73
N ARG A 261 -2.45 -6.75 -22.14
CA ARG A 261 -2.02 -8.13 -22.44
C ARG A 261 -2.58 -9.17 -21.49
N ASN A 262 -3.03 -8.73 -20.32
CA ASN A 262 -3.65 -9.55 -19.30
C ASN A 262 -4.78 -8.76 -18.62
N ARG A 263 -5.53 -9.44 -17.76
CA ARG A 263 -6.68 -8.89 -17.06
C ARG A 263 -6.31 -7.75 -16.13
N GLU A 264 -5.15 -7.83 -15.49
CA GLU A 264 -4.65 -6.85 -14.54
C GLU A 264 -4.29 -5.53 -15.25
N GLN A 265 -3.69 -5.61 -16.45
CA GLN A 265 -3.50 -4.46 -17.33
C GLN A 265 -4.83 -3.89 -17.82
N ASN A 266 -5.83 -4.75 -18.08
CA ASN A 266 -7.17 -4.29 -18.43
C ASN A 266 -7.82 -3.50 -17.29
N PHE A 267 -7.69 -3.96 -16.05
CA PHE A 267 -8.19 -3.26 -14.85
C PHE A 267 -7.46 -1.92 -14.66
N ALA A 268 -6.13 -1.92 -14.81
CA ALA A 268 -5.35 -0.70 -14.75
C ALA A 268 -5.80 0.34 -15.79
N LEU A 269 -6.04 -0.06 -17.04
CA LEU A 269 -6.57 0.85 -18.07
C LEU A 269 -7.99 1.32 -17.79
N ASN A 270 -8.87 0.47 -17.25
CA ASN A 270 -10.20 0.88 -16.83
C ASN A 270 -10.15 1.97 -15.75
N LEU A 271 -9.28 1.82 -14.73
CA LEU A 271 -9.06 2.87 -13.75
C LEU A 271 -8.50 4.12 -14.43
N LEU A 272 -7.39 3.98 -15.16
CA LEU A 272 -6.65 5.10 -15.76
C LEU A 272 -7.47 5.87 -16.80
N MET A 273 -8.42 5.26 -17.49
CA MET A 273 -9.26 5.91 -18.49
C MET A 273 -10.54 6.49 -17.90
N ASP A 274 -10.86 6.23 -16.62
CA ASP A 274 -12.03 6.83 -15.97
C ASP A 274 -11.72 8.18 -15.33
N PRO A 275 -12.18 9.31 -15.89
CA PRO A 275 -11.83 10.63 -15.39
C PRO A 275 -12.60 11.02 -14.12
N GLN A 276 -13.47 10.16 -13.58
CA GLN A 276 -14.08 10.34 -12.26
C GLN A 276 -13.16 9.91 -11.11
N ILE A 277 -12.08 9.19 -11.41
CA ILE A 277 -11.12 8.68 -10.43
C ILE A 277 -9.90 9.61 -10.38
N ASP A 278 -9.84 10.42 -9.31
CA ASP A 278 -8.85 11.49 -9.15
C ASP A 278 -7.45 10.97 -8.74
N PHE A 279 -7.38 9.85 -8.03
CA PHE A 279 -6.13 9.25 -7.56
C PHE A 279 -6.13 7.77 -7.90
N ILE A 280 -5.02 7.25 -8.44
CA ILE A 280 -4.87 5.84 -8.82
C ILE A 280 -3.53 5.35 -8.32
N SER A 281 -3.52 4.18 -7.69
CA SER A 281 -2.29 3.47 -7.33
C SER A 281 -2.15 2.19 -8.14
N LEU A 282 -1.05 2.07 -8.88
CA LEU A 282 -0.66 0.86 -9.60
C LEU A 282 0.54 0.23 -8.91
N VAL A 283 0.37 -0.98 -8.41
CA VAL A 283 1.39 -1.73 -7.68
C VAL A 283 1.75 -2.99 -8.46
N GLY A 284 3.02 -3.37 -8.55
CA GLY A 284 3.40 -4.63 -9.18
C GLY A 284 4.89 -4.75 -9.48
N ALA A 285 5.29 -5.92 -9.97
CA ALA A 285 6.69 -6.21 -10.30
C ALA A 285 7.25 -5.31 -11.42
N ALA A 286 8.57 -5.20 -11.50
CA ALA A 286 9.21 -4.54 -12.63
C ALA A 286 8.82 -5.23 -13.94
N GLY A 287 8.50 -4.45 -14.98
CA GLY A 287 8.11 -4.99 -16.29
C GLY A 287 6.61 -5.24 -16.50
N THR A 288 5.76 -5.09 -15.47
CA THR A 288 4.29 -5.28 -15.61
C THR A 288 3.58 -4.19 -16.42
N GLY A 289 4.29 -3.12 -16.81
CA GLY A 289 3.78 -2.09 -17.72
C GLY A 289 3.12 -0.88 -17.04
N LYS A 290 3.15 -0.76 -15.70
CA LYS A 290 2.53 0.37 -14.96
C LYS A 290 2.81 1.74 -15.57
N THR A 291 4.08 2.10 -15.72
CA THR A 291 4.51 3.41 -16.23
C THR A 291 4.11 3.58 -17.70
N LEU A 292 4.22 2.53 -18.51
CA LEU A 292 3.82 2.55 -19.92
C LEU A 292 2.31 2.79 -20.09
N LEU A 293 1.47 2.04 -19.39
CA LEU A 293 0.01 2.20 -19.43
C LEU A 293 -0.43 3.57 -18.91
N THR A 294 0.23 4.04 -17.84
CA THR A 294 -0.05 5.36 -17.26
C THR A 294 0.29 6.48 -18.24
N LEU A 295 1.43 6.37 -18.94
CA LEU A 295 1.82 7.32 -19.98
C LEU A 295 0.85 7.27 -21.17
N ALA A 296 0.48 6.08 -21.64
CA ALA A 296 -0.49 5.91 -22.73
C ALA A 296 -1.83 6.58 -22.39
N ALA A 297 -2.38 6.30 -21.20
CA ALA A 297 -3.63 6.92 -20.73
C ALA A 297 -3.51 8.43 -20.53
N GLY A 298 -2.38 8.90 -20.00
CA GLY A 298 -2.10 10.32 -19.83
C GLY A 298 -2.01 11.06 -21.17
N LEU A 299 -1.38 10.44 -22.18
CA LEU A 299 -1.28 10.98 -23.53
C LEU A 299 -2.63 11.03 -24.23
N ALA A 300 -3.39 9.94 -24.24
CA ALA A 300 -4.74 9.91 -24.78
C ALA A 300 -5.61 11.03 -24.18
N GLN A 301 -5.63 11.14 -22.86
CA GLN A 301 -6.45 12.16 -22.18
C GLN A 301 -5.93 13.59 -22.33
N THR A 302 -4.66 13.79 -22.70
CA THR A 302 -4.06 15.13 -22.89
C THR A 302 -4.14 15.59 -24.35
N LEU A 303 -3.95 14.68 -25.30
CA LEU A 303 -3.80 14.98 -26.72
C LEU A 303 -5.03 14.60 -27.55
N GLU A 304 -5.63 13.43 -27.32
CA GLU A 304 -6.85 12.97 -28.02
C GLU A 304 -8.09 13.62 -27.37
N ASP A 305 -8.31 13.38 -26.07
CA ASP A 305 -9.53 13.82 -25.39
C ASP A 305 -9.49 15.28 -24.92
N ASN A 306 -8.29 15.90 -24.90
CA ASN A 306 -8.07 17.27 -24.43
C ASN A 306 -8.62 17.55 -23.01
N LEU A 307 -8.68 16.53 -22.15
CA LEU A 307 -9.14 16.63 -20.76
C LEU A 307 -8.11 17.33 -19.86
N TYR A 308 -6.82 17.08 -20.12
CA TYR A 308 -5.70 17.67 -19.39
C TYR A 308 -4.85 18.53 -20.31
N LYS A 309 -4.23 19.57 -19.74
CA LYS A 309 -3.42 20.53 -20.52
C LYS A 309 -2.00 20.03 -20.76
N GLU A 310 -1.42 19.40 -19.74
CA GLU A 310 -0.05 18.91 -19.70
C GLU A 310 0.06 17.72 -18.75
N ILE A 311 1.02 16.84 -19.01
CA ILE A 311 1.41 15.74 -18.14
C ILE A 311 2.60 16.20 -17.30
N ILE A 312 2.55 16.01 -15.98
CA ILE A 312 3.68 16.26 -15.09
C ILE A 312 4.19 14.91 -14.61
N MET A 313 5.43 14.58 -14.98
CA MET A 313 6.09 13.38 -14.51
C MET A 313 7.08 13.75 -13.41
N THR A 314 7.03 13.03 -12.30
CA THR A 314 8.07 13.09 -11.27
C THR A 314 8.51 11.69 -10.91
N ARG A 315 9.81 11.54 -10.69
CA ARG A 315 10.42 10.29 -10.23
C ARG A 315 11.18 10.57 -8.96
N VAL A 316 11.09 9.64 -8.02
CA VAL A 316 11.81 9.74 -6.75
C VAL A 316 13.14 9.05 -6.89
N THR A 317 14.19 9.86 -6.93
CA THR A 317 15.56 9.37 -7.02
C THR A 317 16.08 9.12 -5.61
N VAL A 318 16.40 7.87 -5.29
CA VAL A 318 17.32 7.57 -4.19
C VAL A 318 18.72 7.71 -4.78
N PRO A 319 19.51 8.73 -4.39
CA PRO A 319 20.84 8.89 -4.94
C PRO A 319 21.69 7.68 -4.53
N VAL A 320 22.30 7.02 -5.51
CA VAL A 320 23.34 6.02 -5.25
C VAL A 320 24.67 6.79 -5.23
N GLY A 321 24.96 7.49 -4.13
CA GLY A 321 26.16 8.33 -3.98
C GLY A 321 25.91 9.71 -3.35
N GLU A 322 26.80 10.68 -3.60
CA GLU A 322 26.66 12.06 -3.12
C GLU A 322 25.30 12.64 -3.53
N ASP A 323 24.65 13.34 -2.58
CA ASP A 323 23.43 14.09 -2.83
C ASP A 323 23.60 14.96 -4.08
N ILE A 324 22.57 15.01 -4.93
CA ILE A 324 22.49 15.83 -6.18
C ILE A 324 22.76 17.33 -5.92
N GLY A 325 22.90 17.73 -4.65
CA GLY A 325 23.50 19.00 -4.28
C GLY A 325 24.79 19.20 -5.05
N PHE A 326 24.76 20.15 -5.99
CA PHE A 326 25.87 20.64 -6.83
C PHE A 326 25.99 20.14 -8.29
N LEU A 327 25.04 19.42 -8.89
CA LEU A 327 25.04 19.38 -10.37
C LEU A 327 24.65 20.76 -10.93
N PRO A 328 25.50 21.45 -11.71
CA PRO A 328 25.10 22.67 -12.42
C PRO A 328 24.15 22.31 -13.56
N GLY A 329 23.12 23.13 -13.82
CA GLY A 329 22.13 22.89 -14.88
C GLY A 329 20.68 23.12 -14.45
N THR A 330 19.75 22.98 -15.40
CA THR A 330 18.31 23.07 -15.18
C THR A 330 17.79 21.87 -14.37
N GLU A 331 16.59 22.00 -13.79
CA GLU A 331 15.93 20.89 -13.07
C GLU A 331 15.80 19.63 -13.96
N GLU A 332 15.48 19.83 -15.24
CA GLU A 332 15.33 18.76 -16.21
C GLU A 332 16.65 18.06 -16.50
N GLU A 333 17.72 18.82 -16.80
CA GLU A 333 19.07 18.28 -17.04
C GLU A 333 19.60 17.45 -15.87
N LYS A 334 19.29 17.89 -14.64
CA LYS A 334 19.65 17.13 -13.44
C LYS A 334 18.91 15.81 -13.39
N MET A 335 17.62 15.79 -13.75
CA MET A 335 16.79 14.58 -13.68
C MET A 335 17.06 13.61 -14.84
N THR A 336 17.61 14.08 -15.96
CA THR A 336 17.84 13.32 -17.20
C THR A 336 18.45 11.92 -17.00
N PRO A 337 19.49 11.70 -16.17
CA PRO A 337 20.09 10.37 -16.00
C PRO A 337 19.10 9.31 -15.51
N TRP A 338 18.08 9.72 -14.75
CA TRP A 338 17.05 8.80 -14.23
C TRP A 338 15.83 8.72 -15.15
N MET A 339 15.78 9.46 -16.25
CA MET A 339 14.65 9.50 -17.17
C MET A 339 14.81 8.57 -18.38
N GLY A 340 15.90 7.80 -18.49
CA GLY A 340 16.12 6.85 -19.59
C GLY A 340 14.91 5.93 -19.81
N ALA A 341 14.42 5.28 -18.75
CA ALA A 341 13.25 4.41 -18.84
C ALA A 341 11.94 5.13 -19.26
N LEU A 342 11.81 6.42 -18.96
CA LEU A 342 10.69 7.24 -19.44
C LEU A 342 10.82 7.47 -20.95
N MET A 343 12.02 7.82 -21.42
CA MET A 343 12.28 8.04 -22.85
C MET A 343 12.06 6.76 -23.65
N ASP A 344 12.49 5.61 -23.13
CA ASP A 344 12.24 4.30 -23.75
C ASP A 344 10.74 4.01 -23.91
N ASN A 345 9.93 4.30 -22.88
CA ASN A 345 8.47 4.16 -22.97
C ASN A 345 7.86 5.13 -24.00
N LEU A 346 8.34 6.37 -24.08
CA LEU A 346 7.88 7.33 -25.08
C LEU A 346 8.26 6.92 -26.50
N GLU A 347 9.40 6.27 -26.69
CA GLU A 347 9.79 5.71 -27.99
C GLU A 347 8.83 4.58 -28.43
N VAL A 348 8.39 3.73 -27.50
CA VAL A 348 7.37 2.71 -27.78
C VAL A 348 6.03 3.36 -28.19
N LEU A 349 5.63 4.42 -27.49
CA LEU A 349 4.36 5.13 -27.71
C LEU A 349 4.35 6.03 -28.97
N THR A 350 5.51 6.24 -29.59
CA THR A 350 5.65 7.02 -30.83
C THR A 350 5.82 6.15 -32.07
N LYS A 351 6.32 4.92 -31.89
CA LYS A 351 6.43 3.92 -32.97
C LYS A 351 5.07 3.48 -33.51
N SER A 352 4.00 3.63 -32.73
CA SER A 352 2.62 3.33 -33.10
C SER A 352 2.02 4.30 -34.13
N GLU A 353 2.63 5.47 -34.37
CA GLU A 353 2.14 6.42 -35.37
C GLU A 353 2.67 6.12 -36.78
N VAL A 354 1.75 6.08 -37.76
CA VAL A 354 1.93 5.62 -39.15
C VAL A 354 2.73 6.62 -40.04
N GLY A 355 3.28 7.69 -39.46
CA GLY A 355 4.09 8.67 -40.19
C GLY A 355 5.54 8.21 -40.38
N GLY A 356 6.13 8.44 -41.56
CA GLY A 356 7.56 8.27 -41.78
C GLY A 356 8.43 9.13 -40.85
N ASP A 357 9.75 9.08 -40.99
CA ASP A 357 10.70 9.68 -40.03
C ASP A 357 10.45 11.17 -39.69
N TRP A 358 9.87 11.93 -40.61
CA TRP A 358 9.49 13.34 -40.39
C TRP A 358 8.26 13.53 -39.52
N GLY A 359 7.25 12.65 -39.64
CA GLY A 359 6.06 12.65 -38.79
C GLY A 359 6.42 12.28 -37.34
N ARG A 360 7.32 11.31 -37.18
CA ARG A 360 7.83 10.89 -35.87
C ARG A 360 8.57 12.01 -35.14
N ALA A 361 9.34 12.83 -35.86
CA ALA A 361 10.05 13.97 -35.26
C ALA A 361 9.06 15.02 -34.74
N ALA A 362 8.04 15.36 -35.54
CA ALA A 362 6.99 16.30 -35.11
C ALA A 362 6.19 15.78 -33.92
N THR A 363 5.81 14.49 -33.91
CA THR A 363 5.13 13.85 -32.78
C THR A 363 6.00 13.84 -31.53
N ASN A 364 7.29 13.53 -31.66
CA ASN A 364 8.23 13.57 -30.53
C ASN A 364 8.34 14.97 -29.92
N ASP A 365 8.41 16.01 -30.74
CA ASP A 365 8.47 17.40 -30.25
C ASP A 365 7.16 17.81 -29.56
N LEU A 366 6.01 17.40 -30.11
CA LEU A 366 4.70 17.61 -29.47
C LEU A 366 4.61 16.91 -28.12
N LEU A 367 5.03 15.65 -28.02
CA LEU A 367 5.03 14.89 -26.76
C LEU A 367 5.95 15.52 -25.72
N LYS A 368 7.19 15.87 -26.10
CA LYS A 368 8.13 16.58 -25.23
C LYS A 368 7.59 17.94 -24.78
N SER A 369 6.81 18.62 -25.61
CA SER A 369 6.20 19.88 -25.23
C SER A 369 5.12 19.72 -24.14
N ARG A 370 4.36 18.61 -24.17
CA ARG A 370 3.24 18.32 -23.24
C ARG A 370 3.65 17.62 -21.96
N ILE A 371 4.76 16.90 -21.96
CA ILE A 371 5.29 16.21 -20.79
C ILE A 371 6.32 17.11 -20.11
N LYS A 372 6.08 17.47 -18.84
CA LYS A 372 7.01 18.24 -18.01
C LYS A 372 7.58 17.35 -16.92
N ILE A 373 8.89 17.16 -16.94
CA ILE A 373 9.61 16.46 -15.86
C ILE A 373 9.85 17.47 -14.73
N ARG A 374 9.42 17.13 -13.51
CA ARG A 374 9.57 17.97 -12.31
C ARG A 374 10.10 17.15 -11.14
N SER A 375 10.90 17.76 -10.28
CA SER A 375 11.30 17.18 -9.01
C SER A 375 10.19 17.30 -7.96
N LEU A 376 10.20 16.43 -6.96
CA LEU A 376 9.26 16.49 -5.84
C LEU A 376 9.29 17.84 -5.11
N ASN A 377 10.47 18.45 -4.98
CA ASN A 377 10.64 19.74 -4.32
C ASN A 377 9.90 20.86 -5.06
N PHE A 378 9.83 20.78 -6.39
CA PHE A 378 9.09 21.73 -7.20
C PHE A 378 7.58 21.59 -7.02
N MET A 379 7.09 20.38 -6.80
CA MET A 379 5.67 20.10 -6.56
C MET A 379 5.19 20.69 -5.22
N ARG A 380 6.09 20.79 -4.24
CA ARG A 380 5.75 21.24 -2.88
C ARG A 380 5.16 22.64 -2.88
N GLY A 381 3.95 22.75 -2.36
CA GLY A 381 3.30 24.04 -2.16
C GLY A 381 2.69 24.66 -3.42
N ARG A 382 2.67 23.93 -4.54
CA ARG A 382 1.98 24.34 -5.75
C ARG A 382 0.59 23.72 -5.81
N THR A 383 -0.27 24.32 -6.62
CA THR A 383 -1.57 23.76 -7.00
C THR A 383 -1.55 23.68 -8.50
N PHE A 384 -1.72 22.48 -9.02
CA PHE A 384 -1.85 22.27 -10.45
C PHE A 384 -3.34 22.39 -10.81
N LEU A 385 -3.62 22.69 -12.08
CA LEU A 385 -4.99 22.79 -12.57
C LEU A 385 -5.05 22.08 -13.91
N ASN A 386 -5.96 21.11 -14.01
CA ASN A 386 -6.15 20.28 -15.18
C ASN A 386 -4.83 19.67 -15.68
N ARG A 387 -4.03 19.09 -14.77
CA ARG A 387 -2.82 18.33 -15.10
C ARG A 387 -3.02 16.85 -14.84
N PHE A 388 -2.38 16.02 -15.64
CA PHE A 388 -2.22 14.60 -15.38
C PHE A 388 -0.85 14.39 -14.71
N ILE A 389 -0.83 14.01 -13.45
CA ILE A 389 0.38 13.90 -12.64
C ILE A 389 0.75 12.42 -12.50
N ILE A 390 1.96 12.07 -12.89
CA ILE A 390 2.53 10.73 -12.79
C ILE A 390 3.63 10.76 -11.73
N LEU A 391 3.45 9.98 -10.66
CA LEU A 391 4.45 9.73 -9.63
C LEU A 391 5.06 8.34 -9.86
N ASP A 392 6.25 8.28 -10.44
CA ASP A 392 6.94 7.02 -10.72
C ASP A 392 7.96 6.67 -9.63
N GLU A 393 8.16 5.37 -9.39
CA GLU A 393 8.95 4.84 -8.27
C GLU A 393 8.50 5.38 -6.90
N ALA A 394 7.18 5.48 -6.70
CA ALA A 394 6.60 6.10 -5.52
C ALA A 394 6.88 5.34 -4.21
N GLN A 395 7.37 4.10 -4.27
CA GLN A 395 7.79 3.35 -3.08
C GLN A 395 8.98 4.00 -2.37
N ASN A 396 9.73 4.83 -3.08
CA ASN A 396 10.83 5.61 -2.51
C ASN A 396 10.33 6.87 -1.78
N LEU A 397 9.02 7.17 -1.79
CA LEU A 397 8.45 8.28 -1.04
C LEU A 397 8.25 7.92 0.43
N THR A 398 8.59 8.86 1.30
CA THR A 398 8.09 8.84 2.68
C THR A 398 6.59 9.16 2.71
N SER A 399 5.88 8.65 3.72
CA SER A 399 4.46 8.97 3.96
C SER A 399 4.18 10.48 4.03
N LYS A 400 5.13 11.28 4.54
CA LYS A 400 5.01 12.74 4.62
C LYS A 400 5.11 13.40 3.24
N GLN A 401 6.01 12.94 2.39
CA GLN A 401 6.13 13.43 1.01
C GLN A 401 4.88 13.04 0.21
N MET A 402 4.41 11.81 0.36
CA MET A 402 3.19 11.34 -0.30
C MET A 402 1.98 12.20 0.08
N LYS A 403 1.76 12.47 1.38
CA LYS A 403 0.70 13.38 1.84
C LYS A 403 0.85 14.79 1.26
N THR A 404 2.07 15.29 1.13
CA THR A 404 2.31 16.64 0.56
C THR A 404 1.90 16.74 -0.91
N LEU A 405 2.05 15.64 -1.67
CA LEU A 405 1.67 15.57 -3.08
C LEU A 405 0.17 15.36 -3.26
N ILE A 406 -0.44 14.48 -2.45
CA ILE A 406 -1.84 14.06 -2.63
C ILE A 406 -2.83 15.07 -2.06
N THR A 407 -2.48 15.83 -1.02
CA THR A 407 -3.44 16.70 -0.31
C THR A 407 -4.07 17.70 -1.28
N PRO A 408 -5.34 17.52 -1.69
CA PRO A 408 -5.98 18.41 -2.64
C PRO A 408 -6.13 19.77 -1.97
N ARG A 409 -5.54 20.82 -2.55
CA ARG A 409 -5.61 22.17 -1.97
C ARG A 409 -6.94 22.89 -2.19
N ARG A 410 -7.99 22.24 -2.73
CA ARG A 410 -9.34 22.83 -2.82
C ARG A 410 -10.49 21.82 -2.66
N PRO A 411 -11.57 22.19 -1.94
CA PRO A 411 -12.87 21.54 -2.05
C PRO A 411 -13.49 21.76 -3.44
N ARG A 412 -14.21 20.77 -3.98
CA ARG A 412 -15.07 20.93 -5.16
C ARG A 412 -16.15 21.97 -4.83
N HIS A 413 -16.21 23.09 -5.56
CA HIS A 413 -17.36 24.00 -5.48
C HIS A 413 -18.60 23.26 -6.01
N GLN A 414 -19.59 23.03 -5.14
CA GLN A 414 -20.93 22.66 -5.57
C GLN A 414 -21.53 23.84 -6.35
N GLY A 415 -21.84 23.66 -7.64
CA GLY A 415 -22.64 24.61 -8.42
C GLY A 415 -22.05 25.18 -9.71
N GLY A 416 -21.10 24.52 -10.37
CA GLY A 416 -20.59 24.96 -11.69
C GLY A 416 -21.20 24.17 -12.85
N MET A 417 -21.64 24.87 -13.90
CA MET A 417 -22.13 24.30 -15.18
C MET A 417 -21.15 23.28 -15.80
N PRO A 418 -21.62 22.38 -16.70
CA PRO A 418 -20.76 21.39 -17.35
C PRO A 418 -19.74 22.12 -18.24
N GLY A 419 -18.47 22.11 -17.85
CA GLY A 419 -17.39 22.59 -18.71
C GLY A 419 -16.16 23.21 -18.06
N GLN A 420 -16.14 23.58 -16.77
CA GLN A 420 -14.96 24.25 -16.21
C GLN A 420 -14.57 23.78 -14.81
N HIS A 421 -13.33 23.27 -14.75
CA HIS A 421 -12.47 22.94 -13.60
C HIS A 421 -12.68 21.56 -12.95
N ARG A 422 -11.74 20.65 -13.26
CA ARG A 422 -11.58 19.34 -12.62
C ARG A 422 -10.33 19.36 -11.73
N PRO A 423 -10.32 18.61 -10.61
CA PRO A 423 -9.12 18.45 -9.78
C PRO A 423 -7.99 17.75 -10.56
N ASP A 424 -6.76 17.87 -10.05
CA ASP A 424 -5.59 17.19 -10.61
C ASP A 424 -5.71 15.68 -10.45
N ARG A 425 -5.34 14.96 -11.51
CA ARG A 425 -5.34 13.50 -11.50
C ARG A 425 -3.96 12.96 -11.18
N HIS A 426 -3.87 12.05 -10.22
CA HIS A 426 -2.60 11.48 -9.76
C HIS A 426 -2.57 9.99 -10.05
N ALA A 427 -1.65 9.55 -10.89
CA ALA A 427 -1.35 8.14 -11.08
C ALA A 427 0.00 7.83 -10.43
N VAL A 428 0.01 6.85 -9.53
CA VAL A 428 1.17 6.51 -8.69
C VAL A 428 1.62 5.09 -9.02
N SER A 429 2.86 4.95 -9.48
CA SER A 429 3.47 3.67 -9.88
C SER A 429 4.50 3.22 -8.84
N HIS A 430 4.37 1.99 -8.34
CA HIS A 430 5.30 1.37 -7.37
C HIS A 430 6.06 0.19 -7.99
N ARG A 431 7.39 0.11 -7.79
CA ARG A 431 8.26 -0.98 -8.23
C ARG A 431 8.82 -1.77 -7.06
N ASP A 432 8.90 -3.09 -7.22
CA ASP A 432 9.55 -4.01 -6.27
C ASP A 432 11.07 -3.99 -6.46
N HIS A 433 11.86 -3.69 -5.42
CA HIS A 433 13.13 -4.39 -5.14
C HIS A 433 13.84 -3.96 -3.84
N LEU A 434 14.42 -4.98 -3.20
CA LEU A 434 15.32 -5.02 -2.04
C LEU A 434 16.66 -4.30 -2.27
N ARG A 435 17.19 -3.59 -1.25
CA ARG A 435 18.50 -3.86 -0.60
C ARG A 435 18.86 -2.87 0.55
N PRO A 436 19.79 -3.28 1.45
CA PRO A 436 19.96 -2.74 2.80
C PRO A 436 21.03 -1.65 2.93
N ASP A 437 21.01 -1.01 4.10
CA ASP A 437 21.94 -0.01 4.65
C ASP A 437 21.72 1.45 4.23
N LEU A 438 21.37 2.32 5.20
CA LEU A 438 22.34 3.21 5.85
C LEU A 438 21.75 3.98 7.05
N ARG A 439 22.61 4.18 8.04
CA ARG A 439 22.35 4.56 9.43
C ARG A 439 21.95 6.04 9.59
N GLY A 440 20.86 6.26 10.33
CA GLY A 440 20.81 7.09 11.54
C GLY A 440 21.15 8.58 11.48
N ARG A 441 20.14 9.43 11.72
CA ARG A 441 20.00 10.28 12.93
C ARG A 441 18.68 11.09 12.91
N PRO A 442 18.03 11.32 14.08
CA PRO A 442 16.74 11.98 14.16
C PRO A 442 16.86 13.50 14.36
N LEU A 443 15.90 14.26 13.83
CA LEU A 443 15.64 15.63 14.29
C LEU A 443 14.19 15.77 14.74
N GLN A 444 14.06 16.14 16.01
CA GLN A 444 12.85 16.47 16.75
C GLN A 444 12.18 17.75 16.23
N GLY A 445 10.87 17.89 16.46
CA GLY A 445 10.31 19.20 16.79
C GLY A 445 8.91 19.51 16.28
N LEU A 446 8.01 19.68 17.26
CA LEU A 446 6.92 20.65 17.35
C LEU A 446 5.49 20.18 17.02
N GLY A 447 4.64 20.39 18.04
CA GLY A 447 3.35 19.79 18.32
C GLY A 447 2.11 20.53 17.76
N PRO A 448 0.93 20.26 18.35
CA PRO A 448 -0.35 20.34 17.66
C PRO A 448 -1.11 21.65 17.88
N GLN A 449 -1.92 22.06 16.90
CA GLN A 449 -3.03 22.99 17.13
C GLN A 449 -4.35 22.39 16.64
N ARG A 450 -5.38 22.54 17.49
CA ARG A 450 -6.73 21.95 17.40
C ARG A 450 -7.58 22.63 16.32
N PRO A 451 -8.59 21.94 15.74
CA PRO A 451 -9.59 22.58 14.87
C PRO A 451 -10.88 22.94 15.64
N HIS A 452 -11.48 24.08 15.27
CA HIS A 452 -12.83 24.49 15.65
C HIS A 452 -13.89 23.82 14.75
N HIS A 453 -15.00 23.39 15.35
CA HIS A 453 -16.24 22.96 14.69
C HIS A 453 -17.08 24.18 14.23
N PRO A 454 -17.93 24.04 13.19
CA PRO A 454 -19.35 23.71 13.43
C PRO A 454 -20.04 22.78 12.38
N HIS A 455 -20.85 21.85 12.94
CA HIS A 455 -22.21 21.35 12.63
C HIS A 455 -22.97 21.57 11.28
N PRO A 456 -24.07 20.79 11.00
CA PRO A 456 -24.05 19.74 9.99
C PRO A 456 -24.99 20.00 8.79
N GLY A 457 -24.53 19.65 7.60
CA GLY A 457 -25.37 19.62 6.39
C GLY A 457 -24.76 18.67 5.36
N ARG A 458 -25.48 17.57 5.09
CA ARG A 458 -25.33 16.65 3.94
C ARG A 458 -23.88 16.45 3.45
N THR A 459 -23.13 15.58 4.11
CA THR A 459 -21.79 15.16 3.69
C THR A 459 -21.85 14.15 2.55
N PHE A 460 -21.89 14.65 1.30
CA PHE A 460 -21.29 13.95 0.17
C PHE A 460 -19.77 13.98 0.39
N THR A 461 -19.15 12.83 0.66
CA THR A 461 -17.70 12.76 0.89
C THR A 461 -16.94 12.99 -0.42
N ALA A 462 -16.40 14.21 -0.56
CA ALA A 462 -15.55 14.62 -1.66
C ALA A 462 -14.14 14.00 -1.56
N GLY A 463 -13.67 13.40 -2.66
CA GLY A 463 -12.25 13.31 -3.06
C GLY A 463 -11.24 12.83 -2.02
N GLY A 464 -11.50 11.71 -1.35
CA GLY A 464 -10.51 11.00 -0.52
C GLY A 464 -9.94 9.79 -1.27
N LEU A 465 -8.71 9.41 -0.93
CA LEU A 465 -8.09 8.15 -1.38
C LEU A 465 -9.04 6.99 -1.04
N ARG A 466 -9.57 6.28 -2.04
CA ARG A 466 -10.38 5.08 -1.79
C ARG A 466 -9.50 3.86 -1.93
N VAL A 467 -9.76 2.83 -1.13
CA VAL A 467 -9.02 1.57 -1.19
C VAL A 467 -9.13 0.94 -2.59
N GLY A 468 -10.32 0.99 -3.19
CA GLY A 468 -10.55 0.47 -4.55
C GLY A 468 -9.93 1.27 -5.68
N ASP A 469 -9.31 2.43 -5.42
CA ASP A 469 -8.56 3.17 -6.43
C ASP A 469 -7.17 2.57 -6.72
N ALA A 470 -6.87 1.40 -6.12
CA ALA A 470 -5.63 0.68 -6.30
C ALA A 470 -5.84 -0.64 -7.04
N VAL A 471 -4.97 -0.94 -8.00
CA VAL A 471 -4.92 -2.24 -8.71
C VAL A 471 -3.50 -2.78 -8.67
N ARG A 472 -3.41 -4.07 -8.35
CA ARG A 472 -2.17 -4.83 -8.44
C ARG A 472 -2.00 -5.44 -9.83
N MET A 473 -0.82 -5.24 -10.40
CA MET A 473 -0.38 -5.78 -11.68
C MET A 473 0.62 -6.89 -11.45
N GLU A 474 0.30 -8.08 -11.93
CA GLU A 474 1.11 -9.29 -11.81
C GLU A 474 1.73 -9.69 -13.14
#